data_AF-A0A5N1LCJ4-F1
#
_entry.id   AF-A0A5N1LCJ4-F1
#
_cell.length_a   1.000
_cell.length_b   1.000
_cell.length_c   1.000
_cell.angle_alpha   90.00
_cell.angle_beta   90.00
_cell.angle_gamma   90.00
#
_symmetry.space_group_name_H-M   'P 1'
#
loop_
_entity.id
_entity.type
_entity.pdbx_description
1 polymer ?
#
loop_
_entity_poly.entity_id
_entity_poly.type
_entity_poly.pdbx_seq_one_letter_code
_entity_poly.pdbx_strand_id
1 'polypeptide(L)'
;MSDAETPPETDFDPVAPNTGEEFEPVDVFPDSDDFDLRPGADSCYKCSTCDTNCPVAEVDDDFPGPKFQGPEQWRLKQSDDDHEIDDSVMDCSNCMRCDNACPSGVPLSQMHNTARGEYVSEQMDKLSVEYIRNRILANYRTSAFFASKVPRLANFAMNFGPARWVMEKTLGVTSERDFPAFARQTFRDWWADRGGQVQSRENAREARKRRGLPEDADKKVAYFHGCYSNYNTPEVGKAMVRVYEEFGYEVVAPEQKCSGTPMFANGMLDDARRHAETNVSSMSELVDEGYHAIASCTSCSMALRQEYPELFDIDGIDKVAENTFEAVEYLRIHEDLKGEVQAADVDGELAEEFAYHAPCHSRNQGLDRQAVELFRDLDGAEVEDVGDSCSGISGTYGWKEEKYEKSMEIGEEMFEHMEHAEGETGMTECPTCAMQMEHGSGYEIRHPLELLEAALVE
;
A
#
# COMPACT_ATOMS: atom_id res chain seq x y z
N MET A 1 45.24 58.10 -33.94
CA MET A 1 44.10 59.04 -33.94
C MET A 1 42.86 58.21 -34.20
N SER A 2 42.15 57.91 -33.12
CA SER A 2 40.80 57.34 -33.14
C SER A 2 40.14 57.89 -31.88
N ASP A 3 39.13 58.73 -32.11
CA ASP A 3 38.34 59.39 -31.09
C ASP A 3 37.54 58.35 -30.30
N ALA A 4 37.65 58.38 -28.98
CA ALA A 4 36.74 57.70 -28.08
C ALA A 4 36.11 58.79 -27.20
N GLU A 5 34.86 59.12 -27.50
CA GLU A 5 34.04 60.04 -26.71
C GLU A 5 33.64 59.37 -25.39
N THR A 6 33.77 60.12 -24.28
CA THR A 6 33.28 59.73 -22.96
C THR A 6 31.74 59.76 -22.95
N PRO A 7 31.04 58.77 -22.35
CA PRO A 7 29.58 58.79 -22.26
C PRO A 7 29.09 59.94 -21.34
N PRO A 8 27.88 60.48 -21.55
CA PRO A 8 27.32 61.49 -20.66
C PRO A 8 26.97 60.88 -19.30
N GLU A 9 27.22 61.62 -18.22
CA GLU A 9 26.76 61.28 -16.87
C GLU A 9 25.22 61.28 -16.86
N THR A 10 24.63 60.11 -16.65
CA THR A 10 23.20 59.97 -16.36
C THR A 10 22.99 60.32 -14.89
N ASP A 11 22.35 61.46 -14.63
CA ASP A 11 21.85 61.83 -13.31
C ASP A 11 20.82 60.79 -12.86
N PHE A 12 21.20 59.93 -11.92
CA PHE A 12 20.29 59.01 -11.26
C PHE A 12 19.66 59.76 -10.09
N ASP A 13 18.40 60.17 -10.25
CA ASP A 13 17.60 60.77 -9.19
C ASP A 13 16.82 59.64 -8.48
N PRO A 14 17.25 59.17 -7.29
CA PRO A 14 16.56 58.10 -6.61
C PRO A 14 15.18 58.57 -6.18
N VAL A 15 14.14 57.94 -6.74
CA VAL A 15 12.77 58.11 -6.27
C VAL A 15 12.72 57.76 -4.79
N ALA A 16 12.20 58.67 -3.96
CA ALA A 16 12.03 58.44 -2.53
C ALA A 16 11.24 57.14 -2.31
N PRO A 17 11.64 56.28 -1.35
CA PRO A 17 10.93 55.04 -1.08
C PRO A 17 9.46 55.36 -0.78
N ASN A 18 8.58 54.57 -1.39
CA ASN A 18 7.14 54.74 -1.30
C ASN A 18 6.68 54.40 0.13
N THR A 19 6.81 55.34 1.07
CA THR A 19 6.41 55.17 2.48
C THR A 19 4.98 55.68 2.73
N GLY A 20 4.13 55.65 1.70
CA GLY A 20 2.86 56.38 1.65
C GLY A 20 1.58 55.54 1.67
N GLU A 21 1.67 54.22 1.61
CA GLU A 21 0.55 53.31 1.81
C GLU A 21 0.93 52.36 2.94
N GLU A 22 0.04 52.17 3.91
CA GLU A 22 0.24 51.18 4.97
C GLU A 22 0.60 49.86 4.28
N PHE A 23 1.84 49.41 4.46
CA PHE A 23 2.22 48.05 4.10
C PHE A 23 1.44 47.15 5.03
N GLU A 24 0.24 46.75 4.60
CA GLU A 24 -0.42 45.57 5.14
C GLU A 24 0.42 44.39 4.66
N PRO A 25 1.14 43.68 5.56
CA PRO A 25 1.77 42.44 5.17
C PRO A 25 0.66 41.53 4.66
N VAL A 26 0.67 41.27 3.35
CA VAL A 26 -0.09 40.16 2.80
C VAL A 26 0.55 38.92 3.40
N ASP A 27 -0.23 38.22 4.20
CA ASP A 27 0.16 36.92 4.69
C ASP A 27 0.22 36.00 3.47
N VAL A 28 1.43 35.81 2.92
CA VAL A 28 1.70 34.92 1.78
C VAL A 28 1.70 33.45 2.22
N PHE A 29 1.66 33.22 3.53
CA PHE A 29 1.48 31.92 4.16
C PHE A 29 0.40 32.06 5.23
N PRO A 30 -0.88 32.26 4.86
CA PRO A 30 -1.92 31.98 5.84
C PRO A 30 -1.65 30.56 6.34
N ASP A 31 -1.59 30.37 7.66
CA ASP A 31 -1.60 29.04 8.26
C ASP A 31 -2.87 28.35 7.72
N SER A 32 -2.73 27.64 6.61
CA SER A 32 -3.83 26.97 5.95
C SER A 32 -3.98 25.65 6.67
N ASP A 33 -5.19 25.39 7.15
CA ASP A 33 -5.64 24.04 7.50
C ASP A 33 -5.63 23.09 6.26
N ASP A 34 -5.25 23.59 5.07
CA ASP A 34 -4.98 22.81 3.86
C ASP A 34 -3.51 22.33 3.79
N PHE A 35 -3.34 21.07 3.40
CA PHE A 35 -2.06 20.39 3.12
C PHE A 35 -1.30 21.06 1.96
N ASP A 36 -0.64 22.19 2.21
CA ASP A 36 0.20 22.86 1.21
C ASP A 36 1.53 22.13 0.98
N LEU A 37 1.64 21.46 -0.16
CA LEU A 37 2.83 20.68 -0.55
C LEU A 37 3.90 21.51 -1.29
N ARG A 38 3.73 22.83 -1.44
CA ARG A 38 4.71 23.71 -2.11
C ARG A 38 6.13 23.60 -1.55
N PRO A 39 6.37 23.57 -0.22
CA PRO A 39 7.73 23.42 0.31
C PRO A 39 8.41 22.12 -0.16
N GLY A 40 7.64 21.03 -0.25
CA GLY A 40 8.09 19.77 -0.83
C GLY A 40 8.41 19.92 -2.31
N ALA A 41 7.53 20.58 -3.08
CA ALA A 41 7.72 20.74 -4.51
C ALA A 41 9.00 21.54 -4.80
N ASP A 42 9.21 22.62 -4.05
CA ASP A 42 10.38 23.51 -4.16
C ASP A 42 11.70 22.84 -3.77
N SER A 43 11.64 21.78 -2.96
CA SER A 43 12.81 20.93 -2.67
C SER A 43 13.24 20.06 -3.86
N CYS A 44 12.42 19.94 -4.91
CA CYS A 44 12.77 19.23 -6.14
C CYS A 44 13.81 20.00 -6.97
N TYR A 45 15.02 19.45 -7.06
CA TYR A 45 16.11 19.98 -7.89
C TYR A 45 16.24 19.31 -9.28
N LYS A 46 15.19 18.58 -9.70
CA LYS A 46 15.02 18.00 -11.05
C LYS A 46 16.09 16.97 -11.48
N CYS A 47 16.53 16.10 -10.57
CA CYS A 47 17.44 14.99 -10.91
C CYS A 47 16.80 13.86 -11.74
N SER A 48 15.47 13.75 -11.75
CA SER A 48 14.69 12.69 -12.44
C SER A 48 14.90 11.27 -11.90
N THR A 49 15.47 11.09 -10.70
CA THR A 49 15.61 9.76 -10.06
C THR A 49 14.26 9.07 -9.87
N CYS A 50 13.20 9.83 -9.55
CA CYS A 50 11.86 9.27 -9.43
C CYS A 50 11.33 8.69 -10.75
N ASP A 51 11.66 9.31 -11.89
CA ASP A 51 11.24 8.85 -13.21
C ASP A 51 11.97 7.56 -13.60
N THR A 52 13.28 7.48 -13.36
CA THR A 52 14.08 6.27 -13.67
C THR A 52 13.76 5.08 -12.75
N ASN A 53 13.08 5.31 -11.63
CA ASN A 53 12.62 4.26 -10.71
C ASN A 53 11.12 3.97 -10.86
N CYS A 54 10.45 4.63 -11.81
CA CYS A 54 9.03 4.46 -12.04
C CYS A 54 8.78 3.32 -13.03
N PRO A 55 8.18 2.20 -12.61
CA PRO A 55 7.93 1.07 -13.52
C PRO A 55 6.93 1.43 -14.62
N VAL A 56 6.00 2.35 -14.38
CA VAL A 56 5.05 2.78 -15.41
C VAL A 56 5.76 3.59 -16.50
N ALA A 57 6.63 4.53 -16.12
CA ALA A 57 7.35 5.36 -17.09
C ALA A 57 8.40 4.57 -17.90
N GLU A 58 8.78 3.38 -17.43
CA GLU A 58 9.69 2.48 -18.13
C GLU A 58 9.01 1.79 -19.32
N VAL A 59 7.71 1.47 -19.22
CA VAL A 59 6.95 0.75 -20.26
C VAL A 59 5.95 1.62 -21.02
N ASP A 60 5.70 2.85 -20.57
CA ASP A 60 4.66 3.72 -21.09
C ASP A 60 5.23 5.10 -21.46
N ASP A 61 5.63 5.26 -22.73
CA ASP A 61 6.17 6.52 -23.27
C ASP A 61 5.17 7.70 -23.17
N ASP A 62 3.87 7.40 -23.10
CA ASP A 62 2.81 8.41 -22.95
C ASP A 62 2.67 8.88 -21.49
N PHE A 63 3.18 8.11 -20.52
CA PHE A 63 3.15 8.50 -19.11
C PHE A 63 4.33 9.44 -18.79
N PRO A 64 4.09 10.72 -18.46
CA PRO A 64 5.15 11.73 -18.32
C PRO A 64 6.01 11.55 -17.04
N GLY A 65 5.69 10.57 -16.19
CA GLY A 65 6.47 10.22 -15.01
C GLY A 65 6.10 10.98 -13.74
N PRO A 66 6.51 10.47 -12.57
CA PRO A 66 6.18 11.04 -11.26
C PRO A 66 6.72 12.47 -11.06
N LYS A 67 7.82 12.85 -11.71
CA LYS A 67 8.32 14.24 -11.62
C LYS A 67 7.30 15.24 -12.20
N PHE A 68 6.70 14.91 -13.34
CA PHE A 68 5.69 15.73 -13.96
C PHE A 68 4.43 15.75 -13.09
N GLN A 69 3.93 14.56 -12.73
CA GLN A 69 2.69 14.38 -11.96
C GLN A 69 2.70 15.04 -10.58
N GLY A 70 3.84 15.02 -9.89
CA GLY A 70 4.00 15.65 -8.59
C GLY A 70 4.50 17.09 -8.73
N PRO A 71 5.79 17.33 -8.47
CA PRO A 71 6.31 18.68 -8.22
C PRO A 71 6.19 19.66 -9.40
N GLU A 72 6.06 19.22 -10.65
CA GLU A 72 5.89 20.14 -11.79
C GLU A 72 4.43 20.60 -11.95
N GLN A 73 3.45 19.69 -11.96
CA GLN A 73 2.03 20.07 -11.95
C GLN A 73 1.66 20.92 -10.72
N TRP A 74 2.21 20.61 -9.54
CA TRP A 74 2.01 21.41 -8.33
C TRP A 74 2.49 22.86 -8.45
N ARG A 75 3.50 23.13 -9.28
CA ARG A 75 3.93 24.51 -9.56
C ARG A 75 3.01 25.21 -10.56
N LEU A 76 2.43 24.47 -11.49
CA LEU A 76 1.52 25.04 -12.50
C LEU A 76 0.19 25.48 -11.88
N LYS A 77 -0.28 24.78 -10.83
CA LYS A 77 -1.44 25.17 -10.00
C LYS A 77 -1.34 26.56 -9.36
N GLN A 78 -0.17 27.21 -9.31
CA GLN A 78 -0.05 28.57 -8.74
C GLN A 78 -0.64 29.68 -9.61
N SER A 79 -0.91 29.42 -10.89
CA SER A 79 -0.97 30.52 -11.87
C SER A 79 -2.35 31.17 -12.05
N ASP A 80 -3.46 30.48 -11.84
CA ASP A 80 -4.84 30.98 -12.03
C ASP A 80 -5.85 29.97 -11.47
N ASP A 81 -7.06 30.40 -11.12
CA ASP A 81 -8.20 29.55 -10.68
C ASP A 81 -8.66 28.50 -11.75
N ASP A 82 -8.03 28.49 -12.93
CA ASP A 82 -8.41 27.72 -14.12
C ASP A 82 -7.39 26.60 -14.50
N HIS A 83 -6.47 26.21 -13.61
CA HIS A 83 -5.51 25.14 -13.95
C HIS A 83 -6.14 23.74 -13.92
N GLU A 84 -6.39 23.18 -15.10
CA GLU A 84 -6.79 21.78 -15.30
C GLU A 84 -5.64 20.83 -14.94
N ILE A 85 -5.97 19.74 -14.25
CA ILE A 85 -5.00 18.71 -13.86
C ILE A 85 -4.89 17.77 -15.04
N ASP A 86 -3.67 17.47 -15.46
CA ASP A 86 -3.45 16.62 -16.62
C ASP A 86 -3.99 15.20 -16.35
N ASP A 87 -4.73 14.64 -17.31
CA ASP A 87 -5.44 13.36 -17.16
C ASP A 87 -4.49 12.17 -16.95
N SER A 88 -3.22 12.31 -17.34
CA SER A 88 -2.15 11.34 -17.06
C SER A 88 -1.93 11.08 -15.55
N VAL A 89 -2.53 11.86 -14.66
CA VAL A 89 -2.59 11.56 -13.21
C VAL A 89 -3.30 10.22 -12.92
N MET A 90 -4.16 9.77 -13.83
CA MET A 90 -4.86 8.48 -13.74
C MET A 90 -3.99 7.28 -14.16
N ASP A 91 -2.83 7.52 -14.76
CA ASP A 91 -1.95 6.47 -15.30
C ASP A 91 -0.90 5.97 -14.31
N CYS A 92 -0.66 6.69 -13.22
CA CYS A 92 0.23 6.24 -12.16
C CYS A 92 -0.35 5.00 -11.42
N SER A 93 0.49 4.03 -11.12
CA SER A 93 0.07 2.78 -10.47
C SER A 93 -0.07 2.87 -8.94
N ASN A 94 0.30 4.00 -8.32
CA ASN A 94 0.35 4.18 -6.85
C ASN A 94 1.32 3.22 -6.13
N CYS A 95 2.43 2.83 -6.75
CA CYS A 95 3.42 1.95 -6.11
C CYS A 95 4.35 2.67 -5.11
N MET A 96 4.34 4.01 -5.08
CA MET A 96 5.12 4.89 -4.20
C MET A 96 6.65 4.75 -4.27
N ARG A 97 7.21 4.00 -5.25
CA ARG A 97 8.67 3.89 -5.43
C ARG A 97 9.37 5.24 -5.61
N CYS A 98 8.68 6.23 -6.17
CA CYS A 98 9.19 7.58 -6.36
C CYS A 98 9.59 8.27 -5.06
N ASP A 99 8.92 7.97 -3.93
CA ASP A 99 9.18 8.63 -2.65
C ASP A 99 10.48 8.12 -2.06
N ASN A 100 10.65 6.80 -1.97
CA ASN A 100 11.89 6.17 -1.53
C ASN A 100 13.09 6.55 -2.40
N ALA A 101 12.88 6.66 -3.72
CA ALA A 101 13.92 7.02 -4.67
C ALA A 101 14.33 8.50 -4.61
N CYS A 102 13.56 9.37 -3.96
CA CYS A 102 13.78 10.81 -3.98
C CYS A 102 14.89 11.24 -3.01
N PRO A 103 16.06 11.71 -3.49
CA PRO A 103 17.16 12.11 -2.62
C PRO A 103 16.88 13.38 -1.79
N SER A 104 15.88 14.17 -2.20
CA SER A 104 15.45 15.38 -1.47
C SER A 104 14.25 15.13 -0.54
N GLY A 105 13.70 13.92 -0.50
CA GLY A 105 12.49 13.65 0.30
C GLY A 105 11.26 14.44 -0.14
N VAL A 106 11.16 14.77 -1.44
CA VAL A 106 9.92 15.34 -2.02
C VAL A 106 8.81 14.28 -1.86
N PRO A 107 7.64 14.62 -1.32
CA PRO A 107 6.55 13.67 -1.12
C PRO A 107 5.75 13.50 -2.43
N LEU A 108 6.35 12.80 -3.41
CA LEU A 108 5.77 12.69 -4.76
C LEU A 108 4.43 11.96 -4.75
N SER A 109 4.28 10.90 -3.96
CA SER A 109 3.04 10.13 -3.91
C SER A 109 1.90 10.90 -3.24
N GLN A 110 2.17 11.66 -2.18
CA GLN A 110 1.21 12.55 -1.54
C GLN A 110 0.74 13.62 -2.53
N MET A 111 1.68 14.30 -3.19
CA MET A 111 1.39 15.26 -4.26
C MET A 111 0.52 14.66 -5.36
N HIS A 112 0.88 13.47 -5.81
CA HIS A 112 0.16 12.75 -6.86
C HIS A 112 -1.26 12.41 -6.41
N ASN A 113 -1.43 11.83 -5.22
CA ASN A 113 -2.72 11.37 -4.75
C ASN A 113 -3.68 12.51 -4.41
N THR A 114 -3.16 13.63 -3.90
CA THR A 114 -3.95 14.86 -3.73
C THR A 114 -4.42 15.39 -5.08
N ALA A 115 -3.51 15.54 -6.06
CA ALA A 115 -3.88 15.98 -7.41
C ALA A 115 -4.86 15.02 -8.10
N ARG A 116 -4.65 13.71 -7.96
CA ARG A 116 -5.58 12.69 -8.46
C ARG A 116 -6.96 12.80 -7.82
N GLY A 117 -7.00 13.04 -6.50
CA GLY A 117 -8.24 13.25 -5.77
C GLY A 117 -9.03 14.42 -6.34
N GLU A 118 -8.37 15.57 -6.50
CA GLU A 118 -8.94 16.78 -7.11
C GLU A 118 -9.43 16.52 -8.54
N TYR A 119 -8.62 15.88 -9.38
CA TYR A 119 -9.00 15.51 -10.76
C TYR A 119 -10.27 14.65 -10.77
N VAL A 120 -10.31 13.62 -9.93
CA VAL A 120 -11.47 12.74 -9.84
C VAL A 120 -12.68 13.45 -9.27
N SER A 121 -12.52 14.37 -8.30
CA SER A 121 -13.64 15.11 -7.70
C SER A 121 -14.23 16.17 -8.63
N GLU A 122 -13.38 16.91 -9.35
CA GLU A 122 -13.77 18.15 -10.04
C GLU A 122 -13.82 18.03 -11.57
N GLN A 123 -12.97 17.19 -12.17
CA GLN A 123 -12.77 17.15 -13.62
C GLN A 123 -13.37 15.88 -14.26
N MET A 124 -13.36 14.75 -13.55
CA MET A 124 -13.91 13.49 -14.05
C MET A 124 -15.45 13.44 -13.98
N ASP A 125 -16.11 13.12 -15.11
CA ASP A 125 -17.55 12.89 -15.15
C ASP A 125 -17.95 11.68 -14.29
N LYS A 126 -18.77 11.92 -13.28
CA LYS A 126 -19.29 10.93 -12.32
C LYS A 126 -20.21 9.88 -12.96
N LEU A 127 -20.72 10.14 -14.16
CA LEU A 127 -21.53 9.20 -14.94
C LEU A 127 -20.72 8.43 -15.99
N SER A 128 -19.43 8.74 -16.14
CA SER A 128 -18.55 8.02 -17.06
C SER A 128 -18.38 6.55 -16.65
N VAL A 129 -18.17 5.69 -17.64
CA VAL A 129 -17.87 4.27 -17.41
C VAL A 129 -16.61 4.11 -16.57
N GLU A 130 -15.60 4.94 -16.82
CA GLU A 130 -14.36 4.95 -16.06
C GLU A 130 -14.58 5.24 -14.58
N TYR A 131 -15.31 6.32 -14.24
CA TYR A 131 -15.58 6.65 -12.84
C TYR A 131 -16.33 5.52 -12.13
N ILE A 132 -17.34 4.95 -12.79
CA ILE A 132 -18.15 3.84 -12.25
C ILE A 132 -17.28 2.60 -12.05
N ARG A 133 -16.47 2.20 -13.05
CA ARG A 133 -15.52 1.08 -12.95
C ARG A 133 -14.57 1.31 -11.77
N ASN A 134 -13.88 2.45 -11.76
CA ASN A 134 -12.87 2.79 -10.76
C ASN A 134 -13.49 2.78 -9.36
N ARG A 135 -14.70 3.31 -9.19
CA ARG A 135 -15.43 3.27 -7.91
C ARG A 135 -15.76 1.85 -7.47
N ILE A 136 -16.20 0.98 -8.38
CA ILE A 136 -16.49 -0.44 -8.08
C ILE A 136 -15.22 -1.18 -7.63
N LEU A 137 -14.14 -1.05 -8.40
CA LEU A 137 -12.86 -1.70 -8.09
C LEU A 137 -12.24 -1.17 -6.79
N ALA A 138 -12.27 0.15 -6.57
CA ALA A 138 -11.76 0.79 -5.36
C ALA A 138 -12.53 0.38 -4.09
N ASN A 139 -13.83 0.10 -4.21
CA ASN A 139 -14.71 -0.30 -3.12
C ASN A 139 -14.86 -1.84 -3.01
N TYR A 140 -13.78 -2.59 -3.26
CA TYR A 140 -13.76 -4.06 -3.23
C TYR A 140 -14.41 -4.67 -1.98
N ARG A 141 -14.23 -4.08 -0.79
CA ARG A 141 -14.84 -4.58 0.46
C ARG A 141 -16.35 -4.75 0.35
N THR A 142 -17.02 -3.82 -0.34
CA THR A 142 -18.48 -3.82 -0.47
C THR A 142 -18.94 -4.99 -1.34
N SER A 143 -18.32 -5.20 -2.50
CA SER A 143 -18.64 -6.34 -3.36
C SER A 143 -18.26 -7.67 -2.69
N ALA A 144 -17.09 -7.72 -2.05
CA ALA A 144 -16.62 -8.89 -1.31
C ALA A 144 -17.57 -9.30 -0.17
N PHE A 145 -18.12 -8.33 0.57
CA PHE A 145 -19.10 -8.61 1.64
C PHE A 145 -20.34 -9.33 1.12
N PHE A 146 -20.89 -8.93 -0.03
CA PHE A 146 -22.05 -9.59 -0.62
C PHE A 146 -21.69 -10.94 -1.21
N ALA A 147 -20.56 -11.02 -1.92
CA ALA A 147 -20.11 -12.24 -2.57
C ALA A 147 -19.75 -13.34 -1.56
N SER A 148 -19.17 -12.98 -0.41
CA SER A 148 -18.80 -13.93 0.65
C SER A 148 -19.99 -14.58 1.35
N LYS A 149 -21.23 -14.09 1.13
CA LYS A 149 -22.45 -14.76 1.61
C LYS A 149 -22.82 -16.00 0.79
N VAL A 150 -22.38 -16.06 -0.47
CA VAL A 150 -22.63 -17.17 -1.41
C VAL A 150 -21.38 -17.50 -2.22
N PRO A 151 -20.24 -17.82 -1.56
CA PRO A 151 -18.91 -17.80 -2.20
C PRO A 151 -18.80 -18.80 -3.37
N ARG A 152 -19.44 -19.97 -3.28
CA ARG A 152 -19.44 -20.95 -4.39
C ARG A 152 -20.09 -20.41 -5.66
N LEU A 153 -21.22 -19.70 -5.52
CA LEU A 153 -21.92 -19.10 -6.65
C LEU A 153 -21.15 -17.88 -7.17
N ALA A 154 -20.64 -17.05 -6.26
CA ALA A 154 -19.85 -15.88 -6.63
C ALA A 154 -18.59 -16.27 -7.43
N ASN A 155 -17.81 -17.24 -6.93
CA ASN A 155 -16.60 -17.72 -7.60
C ASN A 155 -16.90 -18.30 -8.98
N PHE A 156 -18.00 -19.06 -9.12
CA PHE A 156 -18.43 -19.59 -10.41
C PHE A 156 -18.85 -18.45 -11.37
N ALA A 157 -19.65 -17.50 -10.89
CA ALA A 157 -20.19 -16.43 -11.72
C ALA A 157 -19.11 -15.46 -12.18
N MET A 158 -18.18 -15.06 -11.30
CA MET A 158 -17.11 -14.11 -11.63
C MET A 158 -16.11 -14.69 -12.63
N ASN A 159 -15.82 -15.99 -12.56
CA ASN A 159 -14.89 -16.65 -13.47
C ASN A 159 -15.56 -17.31 -14.70
N PHE A 160 -16.88 -17.13 -14.87
CA PHE A 160 -17.58 -17.57 -16.07
C PHE A 160 -17.20 -16.69 -17.27
N GLY A 161 -16.58 -17.28 -18.29
CA GLY A 161 -16.03 -16.55 -19.46
C GLY A 161 -16.98 -15.50 -20.08
N PRO A 162 -18.25 -15.83 -20.37
CA PRO A 162 -19.21 -14.84 -20.86
C PRO A 162 -19.48 -13.67 -19.91
N ALA A 163 -19.45 -13.89 -18.59
CA ALA A 163 -19.61 -12.81 -17.62
C ALA A 163 -18.40 -11.87 -17.64
N ARG A 164 -17.18 -12.42 -17.69
CA ARG A 164 -15.94 -11.64 -17.84
C ARG A 164 -15.92 -10.83 -19.13
N TRP A 165 -16.28 -11.44 -20.25
CA TRP A 165 -16.40 -10.75 -21.53
C TRP A 165 -17.40 -9.58 -21.47
N VAL A 166 -18.54 -9.75 -20.81
CA VAL A 166 -19.50 -8.64 -20.60
C VAL A 166 -18.88 -7.54 -19.73
N MET A 167 -18.20 -7.89 -18.63
CA MET A 167 -17.54 -6.90 -17.76
C MET A 167 -16.45 -6.12 -18.49
N GLU A 168 -15.66 -6.77 -19.34
CA GLU A 168 -14.68 -6.11 -20.21
C GLU A 168 -15.38 -5.11 -21.13
N LYS A 169 -16.37 -5.54 -21.91
CA LYS A 169 -17.01 -4.66 -22.91
C LYS A 169 -17.93 -3.59 -22.35
N THR A 170 -18.34 -3.70 -21.09
CA THR A 170 -19.25 -2.72 -20.46
C THR A 170 -18.56 -1.82 -19.44
N LEU A 171 -17.59 -2.35 -18.69
CA LEU A 171 -16.91 -1.64 -17.61
C LEU A 171 -15.42 -1.47 -17.88
N GLY A 172 -14.81 -2.12 -18.89
CA GLY A 172 -13.36 -2.05 -19.13
C GLY A 172 -12.55 -2.79 -18.06
N VAL A 173 -13.09 -3.87 -17.51
CA VAL A 173 -12.36 -4.78 -16.61
C VAL A 173 -11.88 -5.98 -17.42
N THR A 174 -10.57 -6.16 -17.55
CA THR A 174 -9.96 -7.17 -18.43
C THR A 174 -10.51 -8.58 -18.15
N SER A 175 -10.85 -9.32 -19.21
CA SER A 175 -11.30 -10.71 -19.12
C SER A 175 -10.14 -11.71 -19.07
N GLU A 176 -8.92 -11.26 -19.36
CA GLU A 176 -7.70 -12.07 -19.35
C GLU A 176 -7.35 -12.57 -17.94
N ARG A 177 -7.77 -11.86 -16.89
CA ARG A 177 -7.49 -12.22 -15.49
C ARG A 177 -8.59 -13.07 -14.88
N ASP A 178 -8.19 -14.01 -14.03
CA ASP A 178 -9.10 -14.75 -13.17
C ASP A 178 -9.34 -13.97 -11.86
N PHE A 179 -10.61 -13.88 -11.46
CA PHE A 179 -10.98 -13.25 -10.19
C PHE A 179 -10.56 -14.13 -9.02
N PRO A 180 -9.94 -13.55 -7.97
CA PRO A 180 -9.53 -14.29 -6.80
C PRO A 180 -10.75 -14.94 -6.13
N ALA A 181 -10.60 -16.20 -5.74
CA ALA A 181 -11.69 -16.94 -5.12
C ALA A 181 -12.04 -16.36 -3.74
N PHE A 182 -13.34 -16.22 -3.45
CA PHE A 182 -13.83 -15.97 -2.11
C PHE A 182 -13.76 -17.25 -1.27
N ALA A 183 -13.29 -17.12 -0.03
CA ALA A 183 -13.24 -18.19 0.94
C ALA A 183 -14.63 -18.63 1.39
N ARG A 184 -14.74 -19.90 1.82
CA ARG A 184 -16.01 -20.46 2.33
C ARG A 184 -16.37 -19.95 3.72
N GLN A 185 -15.37 -19.61 4.52
CA GLN A 185 -15.50 -19.00 5.84
C GLN A 185 -14.59 -17.78 5.84
N THR A 186 -15.12 -16.62 6.21
CA THR A 186 -14.28 -15.42 6.32
C THR A 186 -13.40 -15.49 7.57
N PHE A 187 -12.30 -14.72 7.60
CA PHE A 187 -11.50 -14.60 8.83
C PHE A 187 -12.36 -14.16 10.02
N ARG A 188 -13.26 -13.19 9.82
CA ARG A 188 -14.16 -12.69 10.87
C ARG A 188 -15.11 -13.77 11.39
N ASP A 189 -15.66 -14.59 10.52
CA ASP A 189 -16.53 -15.70 10.94
C ASP A 189 -15.72 -16.73 11.74
N TRP A 190 -14.53 -17.11 11.26
CA TRP A 190 -13.61 -17.99 11.99
C TRP A 190 -13.20 -17.42 13.35
N TRP A 191 -12.87 -16.13 13.41
CA TRP A 191 -12.49 -15.42 14.62
C TRP A 191 -13.60 -15.41 15.66
N ALA A 192 -14.85 -15.20 15.22
CA ALA A 192 -16.01 -15.27 16.09
C ALA A 192 -16.27 -16.71 16.58
N ASP A 193 -16.22 -17.70 15.69
CA ASP A 193 -16.49 -19.11 15.99
C ASP A 193 -15.50 -19.70 17.01
N ARG A 194 -14.24 -19.26 16.98
CA ARG A 194 -13.21 -19.71 17.95
C ARG A 194 -13.28 -19.02 19.31
N GLY A 195 -14.18 -18.05 19.52
CA GLY A 195 -14.29 -17.29 20.78
C GLY A 195 -13.56 -15.94 20.81
N GLY A 196 -13.02 -15.50 19.68
CA GLY A 196 -12.44 -14.17 19.49
C GLY A 196 -11.34 -13.80 20.48
N GLN A 197 -11.35 -12.54 20.94
CA GLN A 197 -10.35 -11.99 21.84
C GLN A 197 -10.26 -12.74 23.17
N VAL A 198 -11.38 -13.30 23.67
CA VAL A 198 -11.39 -14.06 24.92
C VAL A 198 -10.54 -15.32 24.77
N GLN A 199 -10.76 -16.08 23.70
CA GLN A 199 -9.94 -17.27 23.43
C GLN A 199 -8.48 -16.90 23.15
N SER A 200 -8.24 -15.84 22.38
CA SER A 200 -6.87 -15.38 22.09
C SER A 200 -6.10 -15.04 23.36
N ARG A 201 -6.76 -14.38 24.32
CA ARG A 201 -6.18 -14.08 25.62
C ARG A 201 -5.84 -15.31 26.46
N GLU A 202 -6.67 -16.34 26.41
CA GLU A 202 -6.40 -17.60 27.08
C GLU A 202 -5.18 -18.30 26.46
N ASN A 203 -5.12 -18.37 25.13
CA ASN A 203 -4.00 -18.97 24.40
C ASN A 203 -2.69 -18.22 24.67
N ALA A 204 -2.71 -16.89 24.62
CA ALA A 204 -1.55 -16.05 24.91
C ALA A 204 -1.00 -16.28 26.33
N ARG A 205 -1.88 -16.44 27.33
CA ARG A 205 -1.47 -16.76 28.71
C ARG A 205 -0.85 -18.14 28.82
N GLU A 206 -1.41 -19.12 28.13
CA GLU A 206 -0.84 -20.47 28.10
C GLU A 206 0.54 -20.47 27.44
N ALA A 207 0.70 -19.78 26.30
CA ALA A 207 1.98 -19.64 25.62
C ALA A 207 3.02 -18.92 26.48
N ARG A 208 2.67 -17.82 27.16
CA ARG A 208 3.54 -17.15 28.15
C ARG A 208 4.02 -18.13 29.21
N LYS A 209 3.11 -18.95 29.76
CA LYS A 209 3.46 -19.96 30.76
C LYS A 209 4.41 -21.03 30.21
N ARG A 210 4.22 -21.50 28.97
CA ARG A 210 5.15 -22.43 28.32
C ARG A 210 6.53 -21.82 28.13
N ARG A 211 6.59 -20.55 27.73
CA ARG A 211 7.83 -19.77 27.51
C ARG A 211 8.47 -19.21 28.79
N GLY A 212 7.89 -19.48 29.97
CA GLY A 212 8.40 -18.98 31.26
C GLY A 212 8.27 -17.46 31.46
N LEU A 213 7.39 -16.81 30.69
CA LEU A 213 7.06 -15.39 30.81
C LEU A 213 5.97 -15.17 31.88
N PRO A 214 5.90 -13.97 32.50
CA PRO A 214 4.78 -13.62 33.39
C PRO A 214 3.43 -13.73 32.66
N GLU A 215 2.43 -14.35 33.30
CA GLU A 215 1.09 -14.51 32.70
C GLU A 215 0.42 -13.16 32.41
N ASP A 216 0.78 -12.13 33.17
CA ASP A 216 0.31 -10.74 33.07
C ASP A 216 1.24 -9.82 32.25
N ALA A 217 2.16 -10.39 31.45
CA ALA A 217 3.00 -9.61 30.56
C ALA A 217 2.15 -8.75 29.60
N ASP A 218 2.56 -7.49 29.42
CA ASP A 218 1.87 -6.52 28.57
C ASP A 218 2.24 -6.74 27.09
N LYS A 219 1.65 -7.78 26.51
CA LYS A 219 1.81 -8.14 25.09
C LYS A 219 0.44 -8.11 24.42
N LYS A 220 0.11 -7.00 23.77
CA LYS A 220 -1.21 -6.73 23.19
C LYS A 220 -1.10 -6.18 21.77
N VAL A 221 -1.87 -6.75 20.84
CA VAL A 221 -1.88 -6.30 19.44
C VAL A 221 -3.29 -6.23 18.85
N ALA A 222 -3.53 -5.19 18.05
CA ALA A 222 -4.76 -4.94 17.34
C ALA A 222 -4.58 -5.31 15.86
N TYR A 223 -5.21 -6.40 15.41
CA TYR A 223 -5.03 -6.91 14.07
C TYR A 223 -5.90 -6.16 13.04
N PHE A 224 -5.23 -5.39 12.17
CA PHE A 224 -5.79 -4.87 10.92
C PHE A 224 -5.70 -5.95 9.83
N HIS A 225 -6.71 -6.80 9.75
CA HIS A 225 -6.77 -7.93 8.82
C HIS A 225 -6.99 -7.50 7.36
N GLY A 226 -7.49 -6.28 7.11
CA GLY A 226 -7.76 -5.79 5.75
C GLY A 226 -8.84 -6.61 5.00
N CYS A 227 -8.98 -6.38 3.70
CA CYS A 227 -10.05 -7.02 2.93
C CYS A 227 -9.70 -8.44 2.48
N TYR A 228 -8.48 -8.65 1.99
CA TYR A 228 -8.11 -9.89 1.32
C TYR A 228 -7.96 -11.06 2.29
N SER A 229 -7.24 -10.88 3.40
CA SER A 229 -7.19 -11.90 4.47
C SER A 229 -8.55 -12.15 5.09
N ASN A 230 -9.53 -11.24 4.96
CA ASN A 230 -10.89 -11.54 5.42
C ASN A 230 -11.70 -12.39 4.44
N TYR A 231 -11.67 -12.05 3.16
CA TYR A 231 -12.62 -12.58 2.18
C TYR A 231 -12.02 -13.64 1.23
N ASN A 232 -10.71 -13.66 1.00
CA ASN A 232 -10.04 -14.49 0.00
C ASN A 232 -9.10 -15.50 0.64
N THR A 233 -8.14 -15.02 1.45
CA THR A 233 -7.10 -15.84 2.08
C THR A 233 -7.17 -15.76 3.62
N PRO A 234 -8.25 -16.28 4.23
CA PRO A 234 -8.38 -16.30 5.69
C PRO A 234 -7.24 -17.03 6.39
N GLU A 235 -6.56 -17.96 5.73
CA GLU A 235 -5.41 -18.66 6.30
C GLU A 235 -4.29 -17.70 6.71
N VAL A 236 -4.00 -16.64 5.94
CA VAL A 236 -3.03 -15.59 6.33
C VAL A 236 -3.42 -14.92 7.64
N GLY A 237 -4.71 -14.60 7.81
CA GLY A 237 -5.21 -13.99 9.05
C GLY A 237 -5.20 -14.94 10.23
N LYS A 238 -5.43 -16.24 10.00
CA LYS A 238 -5.33 -17.26 11.05
C LYS A 238 -3.88 -17.51 11.46
N ALA A 239 -2.97 -17.56 10.49
CA ALA A 239 -1.53 -17.69 10.70
C ALA A 239 -1.01 -16.52 11.54
N MET A 240 -1.36 -15.28 11.19
CA MET A 240 -1.06 -14.09 11.99
C MET A 240 -1.46 -14.29 13.46
N VAL A 241 -2.71 -14.67 13.69
CA VAL A 241 -3.26 -14.85 15.04
C VAL A 241 -2.51 -15.95 15.80
N ARG A 242 -2.26 -17.11 15.17
CA ARG A 242 -1.65 -18.27 15.84
C ARG A 242 -0.17 -18.04 16.15
N VAL A 243 0.59 -17.44 15.23
CA VAL A 243 1.98 -17.04 15.46
C VAL A 243 2.05 -16.05 16.62
N TYR A 244 1.24 -14.99 16.62
CA TYR A 244 1.26 -14.00 17.69
C TYR A 244 0.85 -14.59 19.05
N GLU A 245 -0.15 -15.48 19.07
CA GLU A 245 -0.54 -16.20 20.28
C GLU A 245 0.60 -17.06 20.83
N GLU A 246 1.40 -17.72 19.97
CA GLU A 246 2.58 -18.50 20.38
C GLU A 246 3.67 -17.62 21.03
N PHE A 247 3.85 -16.40 20.52
CA PHE A 247 4.73 -15.42 21.16
C PHE A 247 4.14 -14.81 22.46
N GLY A 248 2.89 -15.15 22.78
CA GLY A 248 2.19 -14.72 24.00
C GLY A 248 1.49 -13.37 23.86
N TYR A 249 1.13 -12.96 22.64
CA TYR A 249 0.36 -11.73 22.41
C TYR A 249 -1.15 -11.98 22.50
N GLU A 250 -1.84 -11.12 23.23
CA GLU A 250 -3.30 -11.04 23.22
C GLU A 250 -3.74 -10.30 21.95
N VAL A 251 -4.46 -10.98 21.06
CA VAL A 251 -4.91 -10.40 19.79
C VAL A 251 -6.35 -9.91 19.91
N VAL A 252 -6.60 -8.69 19.45
CA VAL A 252 -7.96 -8.17 19.20
C VAL A 252 -8.12 -7.84 17.71
N ALA A 253 -9.30 -8.11 17.15
CA ALA A 253 -9.65 -7.72 15.78
C ALA A 253 -10.77 -6.66 15.83
N PRO A 254 -10.43 -5.36 15.97
CA PRO A 254 -11.43 -4.27 16.11
C PRO A 254 -12.29 -4.12 14.88
N GLU A 255 -13.42 -3.42 14.97
CA GLU A 255 -14.16 -3.01 13.77
C GLU A 255 -13.24 -2.26 12.81
N GLN A 256 -13.27 -2.62 11.52
CA GLN A 256 -12.45 -1.95 10.51
C GLN A 256 -13.11 -2.02 9.12
N LYS A 257 -12.71 -1.09 8.26
CA LYS A 257 -13.07 -0.99 6.84
C LYS A 257 -11.86 -1.32 5.96
N CYS A 258 -11.92 -0.98 4.67
CA CYS A 258 -10.77 -1.11 3.78
C CYS A 258 -9.66 -0.17 4.24
N SER A 259 -8.38 -0.49 3.99
CA SER A 259 -7.29 0.46 4.22
C SER A 259 -7.42 1.72 3.37
N GLY A 260 -8.12 1.67 2.23
CA GLY A 260 -8.24 2.81 1.33
C GLY A 260 -7.20 2.83 0.21
N THR A 261 -6.21 1.93 0.22
CA THR A 261 -5.20 1.86 -0.85
C THR A 261 -5.79 1.78 -2.27
N PRO A 262 -6.81 0.93 -2.55
CA PRO A 262 -7.46 0.94 -3.86
C PRO A 262 -8.21 2.25 -4.17
N MET A 263 -8.60 3.01 -3.15
CA MET A 263 -9.28 4.31 -3.30
C MET A 263 -8.27 5.41 -3.62
N PHE A 264 -7.11 5.44 -2.95
CA PHE A 264 -6.00 6.33 -3.29
C PHE A 264 -5.55 6.13 -4.74
N ALA A 265 -5.35 4.87 -5.15
CA ALA A 265 -4.96 4.51 -6.50
C ALA A 265 -5.97 4.93 -7.59
N ASN A 266 -7.21 5.25 -7.22
CA ASN A 266 -8.27 5.67 -8.15
C ASN A 266 -8.82 7.08 -7.85
N GLY A 267 -8.16 7.86 -6.99
CA GLY A 267 -8.59 9.24 -6.65
C GLY A 267 -9.89 9.33 -5.85
N MET A 268 -10.36 8.24 -5.24
CA MET A 268 -11.61 8.19 -4.48
C MET A 268 -11.39 8.64 -3.02
N LEU A 269 -10.79 9.81 -2.82
CA LEU A 269 -10.33 10.27 -1.50
C LEU A 269 -11.47 10.42 -0.48
N ASP A 270 -12.67 10.83 -0.90
CA ASP A 270 -13.84 10.89 -0.01
C ASP A 270 -14.23 9.51 0.54
N ASP A 271 -14.16 8.47 -0.30
CA ASP A 271 -14.43 7.10 0.14
C ASP A 271 -13.35 6.62 1.10
N ALA A 272 -12.08 6.94 0.79
CA ALA A 272 -10.94 6.61 1.62
C ALA A 272 -11.03 7.28 3.00
N ARG A 273 -11.38 8.58 3.07
CA ARG A 273 -11.54 9.34 4.32
C ARG A 273 -12.56 8.69 5.24
N ARG A 274 -13.74 8.32 4.73
CA ARG A 274 -14.78 7.66 5.54
C ARG A 274 -14.34 6.31 6.09
N HIS A 275 -13.52 5.58 5.34
CA HIS A 275 -12.93 4.33 5.83
C HIS A 275 -11.83 4.58 6.86
N ALA A 276 -10.94 5.55 6.61
CA ALA A 276 -9.90 5.98 7.52
C ALA A 276 -10.47 6.45 8.86
N GLU A 277 -11.55 7.25 8.87
CA GLU A 277 -12.22 7.70 10.10
C GLU A 277 -12.67 6.52 10.98
N THR A 278 -13.24 5.47 10.38
CA THR A 278 -13.61 4.25 11.15
C THR A 278 -12.37 3.54 11.68
N ASN A 279 -11.36 3.35 10.81
CA ASN A 279 -10.16 2.61 11.16
C ASN A 279 -9.37 3.33 12.26
N VAL A 280 -9.10 4.62 12.10
CA VAL A 280 -8.38 5.47 13.05
C VAL A 280 -9.11 5.51 14.38
N SER A 281 -10.43 5.76 14.39
CA SER A 281 -11.21 5.78 15.64
C SER A 281 -11.12 4.44 16.39
N SER A 282 -11.28 3.31 15.68
CA SER A 282 -11.24 1.99 16.33
C SER A 282 -9.85 1.60 16.84
N MET A 283 -8.79 2.06 16.16
CA MET A 283 -7.42 1.71 16.48
C MET A 283 -6.82 2.64 17.53
N SER A 284 -7.14 3.94 17.48
CA SER A 284 -6.60 4.93 18.43
C SER A 284 -7.05 4.64 19.86
N GLU A 285 -8.31 4.21 20.05
CA GLU A 285 -8.83 3.74 21.33
C GLU A 285 -8.01 2.55 21.88
N LEU A 286 -7.65 1.60 21.02
CA LEU A 286 -6.83 0.44 21.42
C LEU A 286 -5.38 0.82 21.68
N VAL A 287 -4.81 1.76 20.93
CA VAL A 287 -3.46 2.26 21.20
C VAL A 287 -3.39 2.91 22.58
N ASP A 288 -4.44 3.64 23.00
CA ASP A 288 -4.54 4.19 24.36
C ASP A 288 -4.58 3.11 25.46
N GLU A 289 -5.00 1.89 25.12
CA GLU A 289 -4.98 0.71 26.00
C GLU A 289 -3.67 -0.10 25.95
N GLY A 290 -2.68 0.38 25.19
CA GLY A 290 -1.36 -0.24 25.03
C GLY A 290 -1.28 -1.31 23.93
N TYR A 291 -2.21 -1.31 22.96
CA TYR A 291 -2.11 -2.17 21.79
C TYR A 291 -1.28 -1.52 20.68
N HIS A 292 -0.55 -2.33 19.92
CA HIS A 292 0.03 -1.92 18.63
C HIS A 292 -0.85 -2.41 17.48
N ALA A 293 -1.06 -1.58 16.46
CA ALA A 293 -1.80 -1.96 15.26
C ALA A 293 -0.89 -2.79 14.35
N ILE A 294 -1.32 -4.00 14.00
CA ILE A 294 -0.55 -4.93 13.17
C ILE A 294 -1.31 -5.21 11.90
N ALA A 295 -0.66 -5.11 10.74
CA ALA A 295 -1.23 -5.52 9.47
C ALA A 295 -0.40 -6.64 8.84
N SER A 296 -1.08 -7.66 8.31
CA SER A 296 -0.47 -8.76 7.53
C SER A 296 -0.41 -8.46 6.03
N CYS A 297 -0.55 -7.19 5.65
CA CYS A 297 -0.54 -6.76 4.27
C CYS A 297 0.23 -5.46 4.24
N THR A 298 1.32 -5.43 3.48
CA THR A 298 2.23 -4.28 3.41
C THR A 298 1.55 -3.03 2.86
N SER A 299 0.54 -3.18 1.99
CA SER A 299 -0.29 -2.06 1.55
C SER A 299 -1.21 -1.52 2.64
N CYS A 300 -1.70 -2.37 3.54
CA CYS A 300 -2.51 -1.91 4.66
C CYS A 300 -1.65 -1.23 5.74
N SER A 301 -0.48 -1.78 6.08
CA SER A 301 0.44 -1.12 7.03
C SER A 301 0.88 0.25 6.50
N MET A 302 1.24 0.33 5.20
CA MET A 302 1.60 1.59 4.54
C MET A 302 0.49 2.64 4.63
N ALA A 303 -0.75 2.24 4.33
CA ALA A 303 -1.87 3.16 4.33
C ALA A 303 -2.07 3.79 5.72
N LEU A 304 -2.05 2.96 6.77
CA LEU A 304 -2.25 3.42 8.15
C LEU A 304 -1.06 4.25 8.67
N ARG A 305 0.16 3.89 8.28
CA ARG A 305 1.42 4.49 8.75
C ARG A 305 1.79 5.79 8.02
N GLN A 306 1.49 5.88 6.73
CA GLN A 306 1.98 6.96 5.86
C GLN A 306 0.85 7.64 5.09
N GLU A 307 0.07 6.92 4.28
CA GLU A 307 -0.91 7.58 3.38
C GLU A 307 -2.01 8.31 4.18
N TYR A 308 -2.39 7.80 5.35
CA TYR A 308 -3.38 8.41 6.24
C TYR A 308 -2.96 9.80 6.74
N PRO A 309 -1.86 9.95 7.50
CA PRO A 309 -1.41 11.27 7.97
C PRO A 309 -1.00 12.21 6.82
N GLU A 310 -0.65 11.67 5.65
CA GLU A 310 -0.34 12.48 4.46
C GLU A 310 -1.59 13.07 3.77
N LEU A 311 -2.73 12.37 3.79
CA LEU A 311 -3.89 12.76 2.99
C LEU A 311 -5.07 13.26 3.82
N PHE A 312 -5.08 13.01 5.14
CA PHE A 312 -6.22 13.32 5.99
C PHE A 312 -5.82 13.95 7.32
N ASP A 313 -6.71 14.82 7.80
CA ASP A 313 -6.71 15.30 9.18
C ASP A 313 -7.85 14.61 9.95
N ILE A 314 -7.50 13.61 10.77
CA ILE A 314 -8.41 12.78 11.58
C ILE A 314 -7.84 12.69 13.00
N ASP A 315 -8.68 12.90 14.02
CA ASP A 315 -8.25 12.79 15.42
C ASP A 315 -7.68 11.39 15.74
N GLY A 316 -6.48 11.36 16.31
CA GLY A 316 -5.74 10.14 16.62
C GLY A 316 -5.00 9.49 15.44
N ILE A 317 -4.96 10.12 14.26
CA ILE A 317 -4.28 9.56 13.07
C ILE A 317 -2.78 9.35 13.28
N ASP A 318 -2.07 10.34 13.82
CA ASP A 318 -0.63 10.25 14.11
C ASP A 318 -0.34 9.15 15.12
N LYS A 319 -1.18 9.06 16.16
CA LYS A 319 -1.08 8.02 17.19
C LYS A 319 -1.18 6.62 16.58
N VAL A 320 -2.12 6.41 15.66
CA VAL A 320 -2.27 5.13 14.96
C VAL A 320 -1.09 4.89 14.03
N ALA A 321 -0.65 5.90 13.29
CA ALA A 321 0.48 5.81 12.36
C ALA A 321 1.78 5.39 13.08
N GLU A 322 2.11 6.06 14.18
CA GLU A 322 3.29 5.78 15.03
C GLU A 322 3.26 4.40 15.68
N ASN A 323 2.08 3.81 15.86
CA ASN A 323 1.88 2.51 16.50
C ASN A 323 1.45 1.40 15.53
N THR A 324 1.56 1.65 14.22
CA THR A 324 1.26 0.66 13.18
C THR A 324 2.54 -0.04 12.72
N PHE A 325 2.47 -1.36 12.58
CA PHE A 325 3.55 -2.21 12.09
C PHE A 325 3.07 -3.26 11.08
N GLU A 326 3.98 -3.67 10.20
CA GLU A 326 3.82 -4.94 9.48
C GLU A 326 4.06 -6.11 10.46
N ALA A 327 3.39 -7.24 10.23
CA ALA A 327 3.37 -8.36 11.16
C ALA A 327 4.75 -8.99 11.43
N VAL A 328 5.55 -9.23 10.39
CA VAL A 328 6.90 -9.79 10.55
C VAL A 328 7.85 -8.74 11.13
N GLU A 329 7.76 -7.50 10.65
CA GLU A 329 8.51 -6.35 11.19
C GLU A 329 8.38 -6.25 12.72
N TYR A 330 7.14 -6.26 13.23
CA TYR A 330 6.88 -6.10 14.65
C TYR A 330 7.54 -7.19 15.49
N LEU A 331 7.41 -8.46 15.08
CA LEU A 331 8.02 -9.59 15.79
C LEU A 331 9.56 -9.52 15.74
N ARG A 332 10.16 -9.09 14.62
CA ARG A 332 11.61 -8.89 14.53
C ARG A 332 12.13 -7.80 15.47
N ILE A 333 11.31 -6.80 15.79
CA ILE A 333 11.67 -5.71 16.71
C ILE A 333 11.50 -6.13 18.18
N HIS A 334 10.46 -6.91 18.49
CA HIS A 334 10.03 -7.15 19.87
C HIS A 334 10.36 -8.54 20.41
N GLU A 335 10.74 -9.49 19.57
CA GLU A 335 11.04 -10.87 19.95
C GLU A 335 12.38 -11.34 19.36
N ASP A 336 12.94 -12.43 19.89
CA ASP A 336 14.07 -13.14 19.26
C ASP A 336 13.59 -14.04 18.12
N LEU A 337 12.86 -13.45 17.16
CA LEU A 337 12.24 -14.20 16.07
C LEU A 337 13.29 -14.97 15.25
N LYS A 338 14.47 -14.37 15.05
CA LYS A 338 15.57 -15.03 14.34
C LYS A 338 16.06 -16.28 15.08
N GLY A 339 16.25 -16.20 16.39
CA GLY A 339 16.65 -17.34 17.20
C GLY A 339 15.63 -18.47 17.18
N GLU A 340 14.33 -18.15 17.23
CA GLU A 340 13.24 -19.13 17.17
C GLU A 340 13.18 -19.82 15.79
N VAL A 341 13.28 -19.05 14.69
CA VAL A 341 13.32 -19.61 13.32
C VAL A 341 14.56 -20.47 13.08
N GLN A 342 15.73 -20.08 13.61
CA GLN A 342 16.95 -20.89 13.54
C GLN A 342 16.87 -22.21 14.32
N ALA A 343 15.98 -22.30 15.31
CA ALA A 343 15.79 -23.49 16.13
C ALA A 343 14.65 -24.37 15.63
N ALA A 344 13.91 -23.91 14.61
CA ALA A 344 12.77 -24.59 14.02
C ALA A 344 13.19 -25.41 12.79
N ASP A 345 12.34 -26.37 12.45
CA ASP A 345 12.40 -27.16 11.23
C ASP A 345 11.01 -27.20 10.59
N VAL A 346 10.96 -27.16 9.26
CA VAL A 346 9.72 -27.31 8.50
C VAL A 346 9.80 -28.57 7.66
N ASP A 347 8.77 -29.42 7.79
CA ASP A 347 8.60 -30.66 7.03
C ASP A 347 7.31 -30.60 6.20
N GLY A 348 7.21 -31.47 5.19
CA GLY A 348 5.96 -31.70 4.45
C GLY A 348 5.72 -30.73 3.29
N GLU A 349 4.48 -30.29 3.10
CA GLU A 349 4.05 -29.45 1.95
C GLU A 349 4.59 -28.01 2.00
N LEU A 350 5.23 -27.58 3.10
CA LEU A 350 5.86 -26.26 3.21
C LEU A 350 7.39 -26.34 3.27
N ALA A 351 7.95 -27.55 3.20
CA ALA A 351 9.38 -27.75 3.00
C ALA A 351 9.71 -27.52 1.51
N GLU A 352 9.72 -26.26 1.12
CA GLU A 352 9.79 -25.82 -0.27
C GLU A 352 10.85 -24.74 -0.47
N GLU A 353 11.24 -24.59 -1.74
CA GLU A 353 12.01 -23.47 -2.23
C GLU A 353 11.02 -22.40 -2.72
N PHE A 354 11.18 -21.18 -2.24
CA PHE A 354 10.25 -20.07 -2.48
C PHE A 354 10.88 -18.99 -3.35
N ALA A 355 10.22 -18.68 -4.46
CA ALA A 355 10.48 -17.49 -5.26
C ALA A 355 9.82 -16.27 -4.61
N TYR A 356 10.56 -15.51 -3.81
CA TYR A 356 10.06 -14.39 -3.02
C TYR A 356 10.12 -13.06 -3.77
N HIS A 357 8.98 -12.37 -3.80
CA HIS A 357 8.86 -11.00 -4.29
C HIS A 357 8.52 -10.03 -3.17
N ALA A 358 9.42 -9.08 -2.93
CA ALA A 358 9.21 -7.97 -2.01
C ALA A 358 8.27 -6.90 -2.61
N PRO A 359 7.07 -6.66 -2.03
CA PRO A 359 6.13 -5.68 -2.55
C PRO A 359 6.66 -4.24 -2.53
N CYS A 360 6.24 -3.39 -3.47
CA CYS A 360 6.64 -1.97 -3.49
C CYS A 360 6.34 -1.23 -2.17
N HIS A 361 5.20 -1.53 -1.52
CA HIS A 361 4.87 -0.92 -0.23
C HIS A 361 5.73 -1.49 0.92
N SER A 362 6.25 -2.71 0.80
CA SER A 362 7.27 -3.24 1.72
C SER A 362 8.59 -2.47 1.55
N ARG A 363 9.02 -2.31 0.28
CA ARG A 363 10.24 -1.57 -0.10
C ARG A 363 10.21 -0.13 0.40
N ASN A 364 9.10 0.58 0.21
CA ASN A 364 8.95 1.96 0.67
C ASN A 364 8.93 2.08 2.21
N GLN A 365 8.55 1.01 2.93
CA GLN A 365 8.67 0.92 4.39
C GLN A 365 10.08 0.46 4.86
N GLY A 366 11.00 0.15 3.96
CA GLY A 366 12.33 -0.38 4.31
C GLY A 366 12.34 -1.84 4.77
N LEU A 367 11.35 -2.62 4.31
CA LEU A 367 11.12 -4.02 4.70
C LEU A 367 11.44 -5.03 3.58
N ASP A 368 12.09 -4.58 2.51
CA ASP A 368 12.29 -5.33 1.27
C ASP A 368 12.97 -6.70 1.47
N ARG A 369 13.96 -6.79 2.37
CA ARG A 369 14.72 -8.02 2.60
C ARG A 369 14.22 -8.88 3.77
N GLN A 370 13.14 -8.48 4.44
CA GLN A 370 12.80 -9.05 5.75
C GLN A 370 12.55 -10.56 5.72
N ALA A 371 11.83 -11.07 4.72
CA ALA A 371 11.51 -12.49 4.61
C ALA A 371 12.75 -13.32 4.28
N VAL A 372 13.52 -12.90 3.27
CA VAL A 372 14.77 -13.56 2.86
C VAL A 372 15.78 -13.61 4.01
N GLU A 373 15.94 -12.51 4.76
CA GLU A 373 16.85 -12.48 5.91
C GLU A 373 16.39 -13.33 7.07
N LEU A 374 15.08 -13.43 7.28
CA LEU A 374 14.49 -14.18 8.37
C LEU A 374 14.60 -15.70 8.13
N PHE A 375 14.22 -16.16 6.94
CA PHE A 375 14.14 -17.58 6.62
C PHE A 375 15.43 -18.19 6.08
N ARG A 376 16.48 -17.39 5.80
CA ARG A 376 17.78 -17.90 5.34
C ARG A 376 18.33 -19.04 6.20
N ASP A 377 18.08 -18.99 7.51
CA ASP A 377 18.62 -19.96 8.47
C ASP A 377 17.55 -20.96 8.94
N LEU A 378 16.40 -21.06 8.27
CA LEU A 378 15.34 -22.03 8.58
C LEU A 378 15.65 -23.37 7.91
N ASP A 379 15.75 -24.44 8.69
CA ASP A 379 15.95 -25.78 8.12
C ASP A 379 14.65 -26.27 7.44
N GLY A 380 14.76 -26.64 6.15
CA GLY A 380 13.64 -27.20 5.36
C GLY A 380 12.99 -26.23 4.38
N ALA A 381 13.34 -24.93 4.40
CA ALA A 381 12.85 -23.95 3.45
C ALA A 381 13.98 -23.07 2.89
N GLU A 382 13.94 -22.76 1.61
CA GLU A 382 14.86 -21.79 0.98
C GLU A 382 14.05 -20.66 0.36
N VAL A 383 14.53 -19.42 0.49
CA VAL A 383 13.82 -18.23 0.00
C VAL A 383 14.76 -17.42 -0.89
N GLU A 384 14.48 -17.45 -2.19
CA GLU A 384 15.23 -16.73 -3.22
C GLU A 384 14.52 -15.43 -3.59
N ASP A 385 15.23 -14.31 -3.61
CA ASP A 385 14.69 -13.01 -4.01
C ASP A 385 14.64 -12.89 -5.54
N VAL A 386 13.45 -12.65 -6.10
CA VAL A 386 13.23 -12.52 -7.55
C VAL A 386 13.53 -11.12 -8.09
N GLY A 387 14.20 -10.27 -7.30
CA GLY A 387 14.77 -9.01 -7.75
C GLY A 387 13.91 -7.77 -7.50
N ASP A 388 14.33 -6.65 -8.08
CA ASP A 388 13.84 -5.30 -7.75
C ASP A 388 12.71 -4.79 -8.65
N SER A 389 12.27 -5.59 -9.62
CA SER A 389 11.17 -5.25 -10.52
C SER A 389 9.83 -5.16 -9.77
N CYS A 390 8.87 -4.42 -10.33
CA CYS A 390 7.52 -4.35 -9.77
C CYS A 390 6.70 -5.53 -10.29
N SER A 391 5.76 -6.07 -9.52
CA SER A 391 4.82 -7.07 -10.06
C SER A 391 3.95 -6.54 -11.21
N GLY A 392 3.69 -5.22 -11.24
CA GLY A 392 2.98 -4.54 -12.33
C GLY A 392 1.46 -4.45 -12.18
N ILE A 393 0.84 -5.16 -11.24
CA ILE A 393 -0.63 -5.13 -11.05
C ILE A 393 -1.14 -3.93 -10.25
N SER A 394 -0.33 -3.45 -9.30
CA SER A 394 -0.58 -2.37 -8.34
C SER A 394 -2.06 -2.15 -7.98
N GLY A 395 -2.62 -3.04 -7.16
CA GLY A 395 -4.01 -2.93 -6.73
C GLY A 395 -4.99 -3.19 -7.88
N THR A 396 -5.64 -2.13 -8.37
CA THR A 396 -6.64 -2.20 -9.44
C THR A 396 -6.07 -1.85 -10.82
N TYR A 397 -4.80 -1.43 -10.91
CA TYR A 397 -4.21 -0.93 -12.15
C TYR A 397 -4.27 -1.99 -13.26
N GLY A 398 -3.74 -3.19 -13.01
CA GLY A 398 -3.74 -4.28 -13.98
C GLY A 398 -5.12 -4.88 -14.31
N TRP A 399 -6.17 -4.50 -13.57
CA TRP A 399 -7.54 -4.95 -13.85
C TRP A 399 -8.23 -4.15 -14.96
N LYS A 400 -7.71 -2.97 -15.30
CA LYS A 400 -8.26 -2.10 -16.34
C LYS A 400 -7.81 -2.63 -17.71
N GLU A 401 -8.75 -2.82 -18.64
CA GLU A 401 -8.47 -3.35 -19.99
C GLU A 401 -7.33 -2.59 -20.67
N GLU A 402 -7.35 -1.25 -20.58
CA GLU A 402 -6.35 -0.37 -21.18
C GLU A 402 -4.96 -0.40 -20.50
N LYS A 403 -4.85 -1.01 -19.32
CA LYS A 403 -3.60 -1.14 -18.56
C LYS A 403 -3.11 -2.58 -18.44
N TYR A 404 -3.84 -3.55 -18.99
CA TYR A 404 -3.50 -4.97 -18.85
C TYR A 404 -2.13 -5.31 -19.43
N GLU A 405 -1.87 -4.93 -20.69
CA GLU A 405 -0.60 -5.24 -21.36
C GLU A 405 0.59 -4.59 -20.63
N LYS A 406 0.47 -3.30 -20.29
CA LYS A 406 1.47 -2.56 -19.49
C LYS A 406 1.74 -3.23 -18.14
N SER A 407 0.68 -3.72 -17.49
CA SER A 407 0.78 -4.43 -16.21
C SER A 407 1.56 -5.75 -16.33
N MET A 408 1.42 -6.47 -17.46
CA MET A 408 2.19 -7.68 -17.74
C MET A 408 3.64 -7.37 -18.08
N GLU A 409 3.90 -6.34 -18.90
CA GLU A 409 5.24 -5.91 -19.28
C GLU A 409 6.06 -5.45 -18.05
N ILE A 410 5.47 -4.67 -17.15
CA ILE A 410 6.12 -4.26 -15.90
C ILE A 410 6.54 -5.47 -15.05
N GLY A 411 5.72 -6.53 -15.06
CA GLY A 411 5.96 -7.75 -14.28
C GLY A 411 6.88 -8.76 -14.94
N GLU A 412 7.26 -8.57 -16.21
CA GLU A 412 7.95 -9.58 -17.03
C GLU A 412 9.26 -10.04 -16.38
N GLU A 413 10.11 -9.11 -15.95
CA GLU A 413 11.38 -9.43 -15.28
C GLU A 413 11.17 -10.26 -13.99
N MET A 414 10.12 -9.96 -13.22
CA MET A 414 9.78 -10.73 -12.01
C MET A 414 9.39 -12.16 -12.39
N PHE A 415 8.57 -12.34 -13.43
CA PHE A 415 8.15 -13.67 -13.89
C PHE A 415 9.33 -14.47 -14.40
N GLU A 416 10.21 -13.87 -15.21
CA GLU A 416 11.43 -14.52 -15.68
C GLU A 416 12.30 -14.99 -14.50
N HIS A 417 12.52 -14.15 -13.48
CA HIS A 417 13.29 -14.57 -12.31
C HIS A 417 12.59 -15.68 -11.51
N MET A 418 11.26 -15.65 -11.38
CA MET A 418 10.50 -16.74 -10.75
C MET A 418 10.67 -18.07 -11.49
N GLU A 419 10.70 -18.06 -12.83
CA GLU A 419 10.91 -19.26 -13.65
C GLU A 419 12.35 -19.82 -13.54
N HIS A 420 13.32 -19.00 -13.14
CA HIS A 420 14.71 -19.40 -12.94
C HIS A 420 15.04 -19.80 -11.49
N ALA A 421 14.17 -19.48 -10.54
CA ALA A 421 14.30 -19.92 -9.15
C ALA A 421 14.15 -21.44 -9.06
N GLU A 422 14.77 -22.06 -8.06
CA GLU A 422 14.80 -23.52 -7.95
C GLU A 422 13.41 -24.12 -7.62
N GLY A 423 12.55 -23.37 -6.93
CA GLY A 423 11.20 -23.78 -6.53
C GLY A 423 10.05 -23.24 -7.39
N GLU A 424 8.92 -23.98 -7.39
CA GLU A 424 7.68 -23.65 -8.12
C GLU A 424 6.60 -23.01 -7.22
N THR A 425 6.98 -22.52 -6.03
CA THR A 425 6.09 -21.82 -5.09
C THR A 425 6.57 -20.38 -4.92
N GLY A 426 5.67 -19.42 -5.11
CA GLY A 426 5.98 -18.01 -4.88
C GLY A 426 5.70 -17.58 -3.43
N MET A 427 6.34 -16.50 -3.00
CA MET A 427 6.10 -15.90 -1.67
C MET A 427 6.00 -14.38 -1.73
N THR A 428 4.99 -13.80 -1.07
CA THR A 428 4.87 -12.33 -0.93
C THR A 428 3.88 -11.93 0.17
N GLU A 429 4.10 -10.78 0.82
CA GLU A 429 3.15 -10.21 1.80
C GLU A 429 1.98 -9.45 1.16
N CYS A 430 2.05 -9.17 -0.16
CA CYS A 430 1.04 -8.38 -0.84
C CYS A 430 0.05 -9.27 -1.60
N PRO A 431 -1.25 -9.24 -1.25
CA PRO A 431 -2.24 -10.08 -1.92
C PRO A 431 -2.40 -9.75 -3.41
N THR A 432 -2.15 -8.50 -3.81
CA THR A 432 -2.20 -8.16 -5.24
C THR A 432 -0.98 -8.63 -6.00
N CYS A 433 0.21 -8.54 -5.39
CA CYS A 433 1.40 -9.15 -5.99
C CYS A 433 1.22 -10.67 -6.12
N ALA A 434 0.63 -11.33 -5.12
CA ALA A 434 0.31 -12.76 -5.19
C ALA A 434 -0.60 -13.09 -6.38
N MET A 435 -1.69 -12.34 -6.59
CA MET A 435 -2.56 -12.53 -7.77
C MET A 435 -1.80 -12.39 -9.09
N GLN A 436 -0.84 -11.47 -9.16
CA GLN A 436 -0.07 -11.21 -10.37
C GLN A 436 1.01 -12.28 -10.61
N MET A 437 1.69 -12.70 -9.56
CA MET A 437 2.63 -13.82 -9.59
C MET A 437 1.93 -15.10 -10.04
N GLU A 438 0.79 -15.44 -9.44
CA GLU A 438 -0.04 -16.59 -9.84
C GLU A 438 -0.48 -16.48 -11.30
N HIS A 439 -0.96 -15.31 -11.72
CA HIS A 439 -1.40 -15.08 -13.11
C HIS A 439 -0.26 -15.18 -14.15
N GLY A 440 0.93 -14.68 -13.81
CA GLY A 440 2.07 -14.63 -14.73
C GLY A 440 2.87 -15.94 -14.80
N SER A 441 3.03 -16.64 -13.67
CA SER A 441 3.86 -17.85 -13.56
C SER A 441 3.06 -19.16 -13.44
N GLY A 442 1.81 -19.10 -12.98
CA GLY A 442 1.03 -20.28 -12.63
C GLY A 442 1.40 -20.92 -11.29
N TYR A 443 2.33 -20.33 -10.53
CA TYR A 443 2.78 -20.85 -9.24
C TYR A 443 1.71 -20.67 -8.16
N GLU A 444 1.69 -21.58 -7.18
CA GLU A 444 1.00 -21.31 -5.92
C GLU A 444 1.77 -20.23 -5.15
N ILE A 445 1.07 -19.28 -4.54
CA ILE A 445 1.71 -18.18 -3.80
C ILE A 445 1.33 -18.23 -2.32
N ARG A 446 2.35 -18.23 -1.45
CA ARG A 446 2.21 -18.26 0.01
C ARG A 446 2.58 -16.93 0.66
N HIS A 447 2.01 -16.67 1.83
CA HIS A 447 2.39 -15.54 2.66
C HIS A 447 3.50 -15.94 3.65
N PRO A 448 4.50 -15.09 3.95
CA PRO A 448 5.54 -15.38 4.97
C PRO A 448 5.01 -15.86 6.33
N LEU A 449 3.88 -15.30 6.78
CA LEU A 449 3.19 -15.75 8.00
C LEU A 449 2.75 -17.22 7.99
N GLU A 450 2.41 -17.79 6.83
CA GLU A 450 2.05 -19.22 6.73
C GLU A 450 3.29 -20.09 6.98
N LEU A 451 4.46 -19.68 6.46
CA LEU A 451 5.72 -20.37 6.74
C LEU A 451 6.14 -20.22 8.22
N LEU A 452 5.96 -19.02 8.81
CA LEU A 452 6.20 -18.82 10.25
C LEU A 452 5.28 -19.67 11.12
N GLU A 453 4.02 -19.81 10.73
CA GLU A 453 3.09 -20.69 11.43
C GLU A 453 3.59 -22.14 11.39
N ALA A 454 3.91 -22.64 10.21
CA ALA A 454 4.38 -24.01 10.04
C ALA A 454 5.67 -24.29 10.80
N ALA A 455 6.59 -23.31 10.87
CA ALA A 455 7.86 -23.46 11.59
C ALA A 455 7.72 -23.38 13.11
N LEU A 456 6.82 -22.53 13.63
CA LEU A 456 6.83 -22.14 15.04
C LEU A 456 5.64 -22.67 15.85
N VAL A 457 4.58 -23.13 15.19
CA VAL A 457 3.32 -23.50 15.84
C VAL A 457 2.93 -24.95 15.58
N GLU A 458 3.16 -25.45 14.37
CA GLU A 458 2.89 -26.84 13.96
C GLU A 458 4.06 -27.76 14.34
#